data_AF-R7QVU4-F1
#
_entry.id   AF-R7QVU4-F1
#
_cell.length_a   1.000
_cell.length_b   1.000
_cell.length_c   1.000
_cell.angle_alpha   90.00
_cell.angle_beta   90.00
_cell.angle_gamma   90.00
#
_symmetry.space_group_name_H-M   'P 1'
#
loop_
_entity.id
_entity.type
_entity.pdbx_description
1 polymer ?
#
loop_
_entity_poly.entity_id
_entity_poly.type
_entity_poly.pdbx_seq_one_letter_code
_entity_poly.pdbx_strand_id
1 'polypeptide(L)'
;MGDSLKYGVYYTKYWVDLTFESVRMLFTGKVGVQDMSGPVGIVKTIGDTYEESKTDGMFYVFINMLNISILLSANLGVMNLLPIPALDGGRLVFLIIEAIRRKRIDPEKEGMVHFVGMMCLMALMVFIMFSDIRKLF
;
A
#
# COMPACT_ATOMS: atom_id res chain seq x y z
N MET A 1 -2.51 3.60 -31.14
CA MET A 1 -2.07 2.48 -30.27
C MET A 1 -0.75 2.80 -29.53
N GLY A 2 0.27 3.38 -30.17
CA GLY A 2 1.53 3.73 -29.49
C GLY A 2 1.42 4.83 -28.41
N ASP A 3 0.53 5.82 -28.60
CA ASP A 3 0.39 6.92 -27.65
C ASP A 3 -0.31 6.51 -26.35
N SER A 4 -1.33 5.64 -26.43
CA SER A 4 -2.03 5.10 -25.24
C SER A 4 -1.08 4.32 -24.32
N LEU A 5 -0.10 3.62 -24.90
CA LEU A 5 0.92 2.90 -24.15
C LEU A 5 1.91 3.87 -23.47
N LYS A 6 2.35 4.91 -24.18
CA LYS A 6 3.18 5.98 -23.60
C LYS A 6 2.47 6.72 -22.48
N TYR A 7 1.18 7.02 -22.65
CA TYR A 7 0.36 7.64 -21.62
C TYR A 7 0.22 6.71 -20.40
N GLY A 8 -0.05 5.42 -20.60
CA GLY A 8 -0.10 4.45 -19.50
C GLY A 8 1.22 4.37 -18.72
N VAL A 9 2.35 4.32 -19.42
CA VAL A 9 3.69 4.32 -18.77
C VAL A 9 3.96 5.64 -18.04
N TYR A 10 3.57 6.78 -18.61
CA TYR A 10 3.72 8.09 -17.99
C TYR A 10 2.88 8.22 -16.72
N TYR A 11 1.61 7.79 -16.77
CA TYR A 11 0.72 7.78 -15.62
C TYR A 11 1.24 6.87 -14.51
N THR A 12 1.67 5.65 -14.84
CA THR A 12 2.27 4.74 -13.86
C THR A 12 3.50 5.35 -13.21
N LYS A 13 4.39 5.99 -13.99
CA LYS A 13 5.58 6.65 -13.45
C LYS A 13 5.21 7.81 -12.52
N TYR A 14 4.26 8.64 -12.92
CA TYR A 14 3.77 9.75 -12.10
C TYR A 14 3.22 9.27 -10.76
N TRP A 15 2.42 8.20 -10.76
CA TRP A 15 1.89 7.59 -9.55
C TRP A 15 2.98 6.98 -8.66
N VAL A 16 4.00 6.37 -9.24
CA VAL A 16 5.15 5.83 -8.50
C VAL A 16 5.95 6.96 -7.84
N ASP A 17 6.25 8.03 -8.57
CA ASP A 17 6.99 9.19 -8.06
C ASP A 17 6.20 9.87 -6.92
N LEU A 18 4.89 10.04 -7.09
CA LEU A 18 3.99 10.59 -6.06
C LEU A 18 3.92 9.70 -4.81
N THR A 19 3.95 8.37 -4.99
CA THR A 19 3.96 7.43 -3.87
C THR A 19 5.27 7.53 -3.10
N PHE A 20 6.41 7.63 -3.78
CA PHE A 20 7.70 7.85 -3.15
C PHE A 20 7.76 9.17 -2.38
N GLU A 21 7.23 10.24 -2.96
CA GLU A 21 7.15 11.55 -2.30
C GLU A 21 6.22 11.50 -1.08
N SER A 22 5.09 10.82 -1.18
CA SER A 22 4.15 10.61 -0.07
C SER A 22 4.80 9.84 1.08
N VAL A 23 5.53 8.76 0.79
CA VAL A 23 6.32 8.02 1.79
C VAL A 23 7.35 8.95 2.44
N ARG A 24 8.05 9.77 1.66
CA ARG A 24 9.03 10.73 2.17
C ARG A 24 8.39 11.80 3.07
N MET A 25 7.20 12.28 2.73
CA MET A 25 6.41 13.22 3.52
C MET A 25 5.91 12.62 4.84
N LEU A 26 5.60 11.32 4.83
CA LEU A 26 5.25 10.52 5.99
C LEU A 26 6.42 10.42 6.98
N PHE A 27 7.63 10.14 6.48
CA PHE A 27 8.85 10.13 7.29
C PHE A 27 9.30 11.52 7.78
N THR A 28 8.94 12.59 7.07
CA THR A 28 9.20 13.97 7.52
C THR A 28 8.11 14.54 8.42
N GLY A 29 7.07 13.75 8.75
CA GLY A 29 6.01 14.14 9.67
C GLY A 29 5.10 15.26 9.15
N LYS A 30 5.16 15.58 7.85
CA LYS A 30 4.31 16.60 7.21
C LYS A 30 2.90 16.09 6.91
N VAL A 31 2.71 14.78 6.92
CA VAL A 31 1.43 14.10 6.73
C VAL A 31 1.09 13.42 8.05
N GLY A 32 0.02 13.88 8.71
CA GLY A 32 -0.40 13.27 9.97
C GLY A 32 -0.98 11.88 9.70
N VAL A 33 -0.90 10.98 10.69
CA VAL A 33 -1.66 9.71 10.74
C VAL A 33 -3.18 9.95 10.57
N GLN A 34 -3.61 11.21 10.66
CA GLN A 34 -4.98 11.65 10.43
C GLN A 34 -5.35 11.84 8.96
N ASP A 35 -4.38 12.11 8.08
CA ASP A 35 -4.53 12.17 6.62
C ASP A 35 -4.28 10.81 5.95
N MET A 36 -3.74 9.86 6.70
CA MET A 36 -3.69 8.47 6.27
C MET A 36 -5.08 7.86 6.43
N SER A 37 -5.79 7.69 5.31
CA SER A 37 -6.99 6.86 5.25
C SER A 37 -6.62 5.45 5.68
N GLY A 38 -7.04 5.06 6.88
CA GLY A 38 -6.98 3.67 7.31
C GLY A 38 -7.87 2.79 6.42
N PRO A 39 -7.85 1.46 6.62
CA PRO A 39 -8.60 0.51 5.79
C PRO A 39 -10.07 0.88 5.62
N VAL A 40 -10.68 1.45 6.66
CA VAL A 40 -12.09 1.87 6.64
C VAL A 40 -12.28 3.17 5.86
N GLY A 41 -11.33 4.11 5.95
CA GLY A 41 -11.33 5.33 5.15
C GLY A 41 -11.18 5.05 3.65
N ILE A 42 -10.34 4.08 3.28
CA ILE A 42 -10.20 3.64 1.87
C ILE A 42 -11.53 3.08 1.35
N VAL A 43 -12.20 2.21 2.11
CA VAL A 43 -13.51 1.65 1.74
C VAL A 43 -14.55 2.76 1.58
N LYS A 44 -14.53 3.77 2.45
CA LYS A 44 -15.41 4.93 2.35
C LYS A 44 -15.15 5.73 1.06
N THR A 45 -13.89 6.07 0.77
CA THR A 45 -13.53 6.79 -0.46
C THR A 45 -13.93 6.05 -1.74
N ILE A 46 -13.81 4.71 -1.74
CA ILE A 46 -14.30 3.85 -2.83
C ILE A 46 -15.82 3.96 -2.96
N GLY A 47 -16.54 3.91 -1.84
CA GLY A 47 -18.00 4.08 -1.80
C GLY A 47 -18.46 5.43 -2.33
N ASP A 48 -17.86 6.50 -1.83
CA ASP A 48 -18.17 7.89 -2.22
C ASP A 48 -17.90 8.08 -3.73
N THR A 49 -16.76 7.61 -4.25
CA THR A 49 -16.41 7.72 -5.67
C THR A 49 -17.33 6.87 -6.56
N TYR A 50 -17.78 5.72 -6.06
CA TYR A 50 -18.71 4.85 -6.77
C TYR A 50 -20.11 5.49 -6.86
N GLU A 51 -20.58 6.11 -5.78
CA GLU A 51 -21.86 6.83 -5.78
C GLU A 51 -21.84 8.06 -6.69
N GLU A 52 -20.76 8.86 -6.67
CA GLU A 52 -20.60 10.00 -7.58
C GLU A 52 -20.56 9.55 -9.05
N SER A 53 -19.75 8.53 -9.36
CA SER A 53 -19.56 8.04 -10.73
C SER A 53 -20.81 7.35 -11.31
N LYS A 54 -21.74 6.89 -10.47
CA LYS A 54 -22.99 6.24 -10.90
C LYS A 54 -23.86 7.18 -11.74
N THR A 55 -23.74 8.48 -11.50
CA THR A 55 -24.50 9.54 -12.18
C THR A 55 -24.04 9.77 -13.62
N ASP A 56 -22.77 9.47 -13.94
CA ASP A 56 -22.14 9.75 -15.25
C ASP A 56 -22.12 8.54 -16.21
N GLY A 57 -22.59 7.37 -15.76
CA GLY A 57 -22.77 6.17 -16.58
C GLY A 57 -21.67 5.10 -16.41
N MET A 58 -22.00 3.86 -16.78
CA MET A 58 -21.19 2.65 -16.49
C MET A 58 -19.74 2.70 -17.01
N PHE A 59 -19.47 3.42 -18.09
CA PHE A 59 -18.11 3.56 -18.63
C PHE A 59 -17.22 4.44 -17.72
N TYR A 60 -17.77 5.52 -17.15
CA TYR A 60 -17.05 6.39 -16.22
C TYR A 60 -16.79 5.71 -14.87
N VAL A 61 -17.75 4.93 -14.37
CA VAL A 61 -17.55 4.06 -13.19
C VAL A 61 -16.38 3.12 -13.41
N PHE A 62 -16.31 2.45 -14.57
CA PHE A 62 -15.22 1.53 -14.87
C PHE A 62 -13.85 2.22 -14.86
N ILE A 63 -13.73 3.39 -15.51
CA ILE A 63 -12.47 4.15 -15.54
C ILE A 63 -12.06 4.66 -14.16
N ASN A 64 -12.99 5.16 -13.34
CA ASN A 64 -12.69 5.60 -11.97
C ASN A 64 -12.25 4.44 -11.06
N MET A 65 -12.94 3.30 -11.13
CA MET A 65 -12.52 2.12 -10.36
C MET A 65 -11.15 1.58 -10.82
N LEU A 66 -10.84 1.67 -12.12
CA LEU A 66 -9.54 1.30 -12.64
C LEU A 66 -8.44 2.23 -12.11
N ASN A 67 -8.67 3.56 -12.07
CA ASN A 67 -7.75 4.51 -11.45
C ASN A 67 -7.52 4.23 -9.96
N ILE A 68 -8.58 3.98 -9.19
CA ILE A 68 -8.46 3.61 -7.78
C ILE A 68 -7.67 2.30 -7.64
N SER A 69 -7.93 1.32 -8.50
CA SER A 69 -7.22 0.03 -8.47
C SER A 69 -5.73 0.21 -8.78
N ILE A 70 -5.35 1.10 -9.70
CA ILE A 70 -3.95 1.44 -9.99
C ILE A 70 -3.30 2.09 -8.77
N LEU A 71 -3.96 3.08 -8.16
CA LEU A 71 -3.49 3.77 -6.96
C LEU A 71 -3.26 2.78 -5.81
N LEU A 72 -4.25 1.93 -5.53
CA LEU A 72 -4.18 0.93 -4.47
C LEU A 72 -3.09 -0.10 -4.76
N SER A 73 -3.00 -0.60 -6.00
CA SER A 73 -1.98 -1.58 -6.38
C SER A 73 -0.57 -1.00 -6.27
N ALA A 74 -0.37 0.25 -6.67
CA ALA A 74 0.91 0.94 -6.52
C ALA A 74 1.29 1.13 -5.03
N ASN A 75 0.35 1.58 -4.19
CA ASN A 75 0.57 1.72 -2.76
C ASN A 75 0.89 0.38 -2.09
N LEU A 76 0.13 -0.66 -2.42
CA LEU A 76 0.32 -2.00 -1.87
C LEU A 76 1.65 -2.60 -2.36
N GLY A 77 2.03 -2.36 -3.61
CA GLY A 77 3.35 -2.74 -4.13
C GLY A 77 4.51 -2.05 -3.41
N VAL A 78 4.42 -0.74 -3.18
CA VAL A 78 5.46 0.01 -2.44
C VAL A 78 5.51 -0.40 -0.98
N MET A 79 4.35 -0.54 -0.30
CA MET A 79 4.28 -1.02 1.09
C MET A 79 4.83 -2.44 1.23
N ASN A 80 4.52 -3.33 0.27
CA ASN A 80 5.04 -4.69 0.28
C ASN A 80 6.55 -4.74 0.08
N LEU A 81 7.17 -3.78 -0.61
CA LEU A 81 8.62 -3.70 -0.78
C LEU A 81 9.36 -3.15 0.45
N LEU A 82 8.66 -2.62 1.45
CA LEU A 82 9.29 -2.15 2.68
C LEU A 82 9.92 -3.32 3.47
N PRO A 83 11.00 -3.08 4.22
CA PRO A 83 11.68 -4.09 5.04
C PRO A 83 10.89 -4.42 6.31
N ILE A 84 9.60 -4.74 6.17
CA ILE A 84 8.71 -5.08 7.29
C ILE A 84 8.61 -6.60 7.40
N PRO A 85 8.94 -7.19 8.56
CA PRO A 85 8.76 -8.62 8.78
C PRO A 85 7.28 -9.01 8.65
N ALA A 86 7.00 -10.09 7.90
CA ALA A 86 5.70 -10.56 7.38
C ALA A 86 5.27 -10.09 5.99
N LEU A 87 5.93 -9.10 5.38
CA LEU A 87 5.67 -8.68 3.99
C LEU A 87 6.76 -9.20 3.02
N ASP A 88 6.46 -9.19 1.72
CA ASP A 88 7.35 -9.71 0.66
C ASP A 88 8.74 -9.04 0.68
N GLY A 89 8.81 -7.75 0.97
CA GLY A 89 10.02 -6.93 1.06
C GLY A 89 10.89 -7.28 2.26
N GLY A 90 10.30 -7.71 3.38
CA GLY A 90 11.05 -8.25 4.51
C GLY A 90 11.83 -9.50 4.10
N ARG A 91 11.16 -10.41 3.38
CA ARG A 91 11.79 -11.63 2.83
C ARG A 91 12.85 -11.31 1.79
N LEU A 92 12.59 -10.34 0.91
CA LEU A 92 13.55 -9.86 -0.09
C LEU A 92 14.82 -9.32 0.58
N VAL A 93 14.69 -8.57 1.67
CA VAL A 93 15.84 -8.03 2.42
C VAL A 93 16.64 -9.15 3.09
N PHE A 94 15.98 -10.14 3.68
CA PHE A 94 16.66 -11.33 4.20
C PHE A 94 17.43 -12.08 3.11
N LEU A 95 16.84 -12.25 1.92
CA LEU A 95 17.47 -12.87 0.76
C LEU A 95 18.68 -12.07 0.26
N ILE A 96 18.57 -10.73 0.21
CA ILE A 96 19.68 -9.84 -0.16
C ILE A 96 20.82 -9.95 0.87
N ILE A 97 20.50 -9.97 2.16
CA ILE A 97 21.48 -10.15 3.24
C ILE A 97 22.15 -11.52 3.12
N GLU A 98 21.39 -12.58 2.81
CA GLU A 98 21.93 -13.92 2.59
C GLU A 98 22.86 -13.97 1.37
N ALA A 99 22.49 -13.32 0.27
CA ALA A 99 23.29 -13.22 -0.94
C ALA A 99 24.62 -12.47 -0.71
N ILE A 100 24.60 -11.39 0.07
CA ILE A 100 25.79 -10.62 0.46
C ILE A 100 26.66 -11.42 1.43
N ARG A 101 26.05 -12.05 2.43
CA ARG A 101 26.76 -12.76 3.51
C ARG A 101 27.20 -14.17 3.10
N ARG A 102 26.74 -14.68 1.95
CA ARG A 102 26.96 -16.04 1.42
C ARG A 102 26.72 -17.16 2.44
N LYS A 103 25.93 -16.88 3.48
CA LYS A 103 25.70 -17.80 4.60
C LYS A 103 24.21 -17.86 4.86
N ARG A 104 23.65 -19.06 4.74
CA ARG A 104 22.21 -19.29 4.91
C ARG A 104 21.76 -18.77 6.28
N ILE A 105 20.73 -17.95 6.28
CA ILE A 105 20.03 -17.59 7.51
C ILE A 105 19.19 -18.80 7.89
N ASP A 106 19.15 -19.12 9.18
CA ASP A 106 18.40 -20.27 9.67
C ASP A 106 16.90 -20.04 9.38
N PRO A 107 16.24 -20.93 8.62
CA PRO A 107 14.82 -20.77 8.28
C PRO A 107 13.91 -20.71 9.52
N GLU A 108 14.33 -21.31 10.64
CA GLU A 108 13.63 -21.17 11.93
C GLU A 108 13.65 -19.73 12.45
N LYS A 109 14.76 -19.01 12.28
CA LYS A 109 14.89 -17.62 12.73
C LYS A 109 14.14 -16.66 11.82
N GLU A 110 14.19 -16.88 10.51
CA GLU A 110 13.38 -16.13 9.54
C GLU A 110 11.89 -16.34 9.82
N GLY A 111 11.46 -17.59 10.00
CA GLY A 111 10.09 -17.95 10.33
C GLY A 111 9.59 -17.31 11.63
N MET A 112 10.41 -17.33 12.70
CA MET A 112 10.06 -16.65 13.96
C MET A 112 9.92 -15.13 13.78
N VAL A 113 10.83 -14.48 13.07
CA VAL A 113 10.77 -13.02 12.84
C VAL A 113 9.53 -12.67 12.01
N HIS A 114 9.23 -13.44 10.96
CA HIS A 114 8.01 -13.25 10.17
C HIS A 114 6.74 -13.50 11.00
N PHE A 115 6.73 -14.53 11.86
CA PHE A 115 5.59 -14.83 12.73
C PHE A 115 5.33 -13.71 13.75
N VAL A 116 6.39 -13.23 14.42
CA VAL A 116 6.30 -12.10 15.36
C VAL A 116 5.87 -10.83 14.61
N GLY A 117 6.44 -10.56 13.44
CA GLY A 117 6.04 -9.45 12.58
C GLY A 117 4.56 -9.51 12.21
N MET A 118 4.06 -10.68 11.82
CA MET A 118 2.66 -10.90 11.48
C MET A 118 1.75 -10.67 12.69
N MET A 119 2.14 -11.17 13.87
CA MET A 119 1.36 -10.97 15.09
C MET A 119 1.28 -9.49 15.48
N CYS A 120 2.40 -8.76 15.39
CA CYS A 120 2.43 -7.31 15.60
C CYS A 120 1.59 -6.55 14.56
N LEU A 121 1.66 -6.92 13.28
CA LEU A 121 0.85 -6.30 12.23
C LEU A 121 -0.65 -6.57 12.44
N MET A 122 -1.04 -7.79 12.83
CA MET A 122 -2.42 -8.10 13.17
C MET A 122 -2.92 -7.26 14.35
N ALA A 123 -2.11 -7.12 15.40
CA ALA A 123 -2.45 -6.26 16.54
C ALA A 123 -2.60 -4.79 16.13
N LEU A 124 -1.69 -4.30 15.28
CA LEU A 124 -1.73 -2.94 14.74
C LEU A 124 -2.96 -2.72 13.83
N MET A 125 -3.33 -3.72 13.02
CA MET A 125 -4.53 -3.68 12.18
C MET A 125 -5.80 -3.53 13.03
N VAL A 126 -5.92 -4.33 14.11
CA VAL A 126 -7.04 -4.21 15.05
C VAL A 126 -7.04 -2.83 15.71
N PHE A 127 -5.89 -2.34 16.16
CA PHE A 127 -5.78 -1.02 16.78
C PHE A 127 -6.21 0.12 15.83
N ILE A 128 -5.73 0.11 14.58
CA ILE A 128 -6.12 1.09 13.56
C ILE A 128 -7.61 0.99 13.26
N MET A 129 -8.15 -0.21 13.09
CA MET A 129 -9.58 -0.40 12.81
C MET A 129 -10.46 0.16 13.94
N PHE A 130 -10.08 -0.05 15.21
CA PHE A 130 -10.76 0.58 16.35
C PHE A 130 -10.64 2.11 16.33
N SER A 131 -9.48 2.64 15.96
CA SER A 131 -9.28 4.09 15.84
C SER A 131 -10.11 4.70 14.71
N ASP A 132 -10.23 4.01 13.58
CA ASP A 132 -11.04 4.45 12.43
C ASP A 132 -12.54 4.45 12.78
N ILE A 133 -13.03 3.39 13.44
CA ILE A 133 -14.43 3.33 13.87
C ILE A 133 -14.76 4.49 14.83
N ARG A 134 -13.86 4.81 15.77
CA ARG A 134 -14.03 5.98 16.67
C ARG A 134 -13.93 7.34 15.97
N LYS A 135 -13.34 7.41 14.79
CA LYS A 135 -13.30 8.65 13.99
C LYS A 135 -14.57 8.83 13.16
N LEU A 136 -15.22 7.72 12.79
CA LEU A 136 -16.42 7.71 11.96
C LEU A 136 -17.70 7.87 12.79
N PHE A 137 -17.66 7.59 14.09
CA PHE A 137 -18.75 7.72 15.06
C PHE A 137 -18.46 8.84 16.06
#